data_AF-A0A522EZ21-F1
#
_entry.id   AF-A0A522EZ21-F1
#
_cell.length_a   1.000
_cell.length_b   1.000
_cell.length_c   1.000
_cell.angle_alpha   90.00
_cell.angle_beta   90.00
_cell.angle_gamma   90.00
#
_symmetry.space_group_name_H-M   'P 1'
#
loop_
_entity.id
_entity.type
_entity.pdbx_description
1 polymer ?
#
loop_
_entity_poly.entity_id
_entity_poly.type
_entity_poly.pdbx_seq_one_letter_code
_entity_poly.pdbx_strand_id
1 'polypeptide(L)'
;MFSFLLFSCTQQGEKIKKADREYNGSYTGKYLDRIAFPVGGTGAGMFCLEGTGSISHMSVRNRPDVFNEPCMFAAISVKGMENGTKVLEGQVPDWKKFGQPNSANGSPGTTYGFPRFQNTKFTARFPFALTEMKDDDIPLDVNMTGWSPFIPTDADNSCLPVGAIEYTFRNTGSGKIEAVFSYNSVNFMGQDNGINKIDPTSNGFVLSEEGVKDKPETK
;
A
#
# COMPACT_ATOMS: atom_id res chain seq x y z
N MET A 1 -15.87 -29.27 37.15
CA MET A 1 -15.50 -27.88 37.46
C MET A 1 -14.02 -27.76 37.15
N PHE A 2 -13.66 -27.22 35.99
CA PHE A 2 -12.24 -27.06 35.58
C PHE A 2 -11.72 -25.76 36.19
N SER A 3 -10.74 -25.86 37.09
CA SER A 3 -10.08 -24.70 37.69
C SER A 3 -8.79 -24.43 36.92
N PHE A 4 -8.68 -23.26 36.30
CA PHE A 4 -7.48 -22.79 35.63
C PHE A 4 -6.70 -21.89 36.60
N LEU A 5 -5.47 -22.28 36.93
CA LEU A 5 -4.54 -21.50 37.76
C LEU A 5 -3.43 -20.96 36.87
N LEU A 6 -3.33 -19.63 36.77
CA LEU A 6 -2.22 -18.93 36.13
C LEU A 6 -1.20 -18.53 37.20
N PHE A 7 -0.01 -19.11 37.14
CA PHE A 7 1.14 -18.63 37.88
C PHE A 7 1.93 -17.65 37.00
N SER A 8 2.03 -16.40 37.42
CA SER A 8 3.01 -15.46 36.86
C SER A 8 4.35 -15.74 37.53
N CYS A 9 5.24 -16.44 36.83
CA CYS A 9 6.66 -16.39 37.16
C CYS A 9 7.13 -14.95 36.88
N THR A 10 7.42 -14.20 37.93
CA THR A 10 8.26 -13.00 37.85
C THR A 10 9.59 -13.40 37.20
N GLN A 11 9.70 -13.12 35.91
CA GLN A 11 10.90 -13.35 35.14
C GLN A 11 11.98 -12.39 35.65
N GLN A 12 13.07 -12.98 36.13
CA GLN A 12 14.34 -12.28 36.40
C GLN A 12 14.68 -11.35 35.24
N GLY A 13 15.19 -10.17 35.58
CA GLY A 13 15.36 -9.03 34.68
C GLY A 13 15.95 -9.38 33.32
N GLU A 14 15.09 -9.53 32.33
CA GLU A 14 15.48 -9.33 30.94
C GLU A 14 15.87 -7.85 30.81
N LYS A 15 17.14 -7.60 30.51
CA LYS A 15 17.55 -6.31 29.97
C LYS A 15 16.67 -6.05 28.76
N ILE A 16 15.73 -5.11 28.88
CA ILE A 16 14.93 -4.63 27.75
C ILE A 16 15.94 -4.26 26.66
N LYS A 17 16.00 -5.07 25.58
CA LYS A 17 16.82 -4.74 24.42
C LYS A 17 16.34 -3.37 23.95
N LYS A 18 17.21 -2.37 24.09
CA LYS A 18 16.94 -1.03 23.55
C LYS A 18 16.64 -1.23 22.08
N ALA A 19 15.48 -0.75 21.63
CA ALA A 19 15.12 -0.85 20.23
C ALA A 19 16.24 -0.24 19.38
N ASP A 20 16.70 -0.95 18.34
CA ASP A 20 17.76 -0.50 17.44
C ASP A 20 17.36 0.73 16.59
N ARG A 21 16.18 1.30 16.84
CA ARG A 21 15.60 2.44 16.11
C ARG A 21 15.10 3.50 17.08
N GLU A 22 15.14 4.73 16.61
CA GLU A 22 14.52 5.87 17.28
C GLU A 22 12.99 5.67 17.39
N TYR A 23 12.44 6.02 18.55
CA TYR A 23 11.00 6.05 18.74
C TYR A 23 10.35 7.02 17.75
N ASN A 24 9.28 6.59 17.09
CA ASN A 24 8.55 7.38 16.09
C ASN A 24 9.41 7.87 14.89
N GLY A 25 10.61 7.32 14.69
CA GLY A 25 11.44 7.58 13.51
C GLY A 25 10.92 6.87 12.24
N SER A 26 11.62 7.06 11.13
CA SER A 26 11.33 6.34 9.87
C SER A 26 11.65 4.85 9.97
N TYR A 27 10.94 4.02 9.22
CA TYR A 27 11.12 2.57 9.12
C TYR A 27 11.87 2.22 7.82
N THR A 28 12.75 1.23 7.89
CA THR A 28 13.55 0.72 6.76
C THR A 28 13.81 -0.78 6.94
N GLY A 29 14.22 -1.46 5.85
CA GLY A 29 14.54 -2.90 5.85
C GLY A 29 13.38 -3.73 6.42
N LYS A 30 13.71 -4.70 7.29
CA LYS A 30 12.72 -5.61 7.94
C LYS A 30 11.60 -4.89 8.72
N TYR A 31 11.80 -3.62 9.08
CA TYR A 31 10.78 -2.86 9.81
C TYR A 31 9.66 -2.36 8.90
N LEU A 32 9.80 -2.50 7.58
CA LEU A 32 8.73 -2.22 6.61
C LEU A 32 7.69 -3.34 6.53
N ASP A 33 8.10 -4.58 6.77
CA ASP A 33 7.37 -5.81 6.45
C ASP A 33 5.95 -5.91 7.02
N ARG A 34 5.66 -5.20 8.11
CA ARG A 34 4.42 -5.35 8.89
C ARG A 34 3.66 -4.02 9.06
N ILE A 35 4.01 -3.01 8.28
CA ILE A 35 3.29 -1.74 8.28
C ILE A 35 2.07 -1.86 7.38
N ALA A 36 0.92 -1.40 7.88
CA ALA A 36 -0.30 -1.17 7.11
C ALA A 36 -0.93 0.13 7.63
N PHE A 37 -0.71 1.23 6.92
CA PHE A 37 -1.22 2.56 7.29
C PHE A 37 -2.57 2.80 6.60
N PRO A 38 -3.68 3.01 7.34
CA PRO A 38 -4.99 3.17 6.75
C PRO A 38 -5.13 4.53 6.05
N VAL A 39 -5.73 4.49 4.87
CA VAL A 39 -6.06 5.65 4.04
C VAL A 39 -7.54 5.61 3.68
N GLY A 40 -8.29 6.60 4.14
CA GLY A 40 -9.73 6.74 3.94
C GLY A 40 -10.39 7.55 5.06
N GLY A 41 -11.54 8.16 4.76
CA GLY A 41 -12.34 8.85 5.77
C GLY A 41 -12.92 7.92 6.83
N THR A 42 -13.26 8.48 7.99
CA THR A 42 -13.84 7.74 9.11
C THR A 42 -15.16 7.09 8.70
N GLY A 43 -15.24 5.76 8.78
CA GLY A 43 -16.46 5.00 8.43
C GLY A 43 -16.77 4.92 6.93
N ALA A 44 -15.90 5.45 6.06
CA ALA A 44 -16.17 5.53 4.63
C ALA A 44 -15.63 4.34 3.81
N GLY A 45 -14.86 3.45 4.45
CA GLY A 45 -14.00 2.49 3.79
C GLY A 45 -12.55 2.98 3.75
N MET A 46 -11.62 2.09 3.41
CA MET A 46 -10.19 2.39 3.39
C MET A 46 -9.40 1.42 2.52
N PHE A 47 -8.21 1.83 2.11
CA PHE A 47 -7.13 0.93 1.75
C PHE A 47 -5.94 1.21 2.66
N CYS A 48 -4.99 0.29 2.72
CA CYS A 48 -3.75 0.50 3.46
C CYS A 48 -2.59 0.79 2.52
N LEU A 49 -1.70 1.69 2.93
CA LEU A 49 -0.34 1.77 2.40
C LEU A 49 0.60 0.98 3.30
N GLU A 50 1.29 0.01 2.70
CA GLU A 50 2.29 -0.78 3.41
C GLU A 50 3.62 -0.04 3.53
N GLY A 51 4.52 -0.56 4.36
CA GLY A 51 5.85 0.02 4.55
C GLY A 51 6.66 0.10 3.26
N THR A 52 6.41 -0.82 2.33
CA THR A 52 6.99 -0.85 0.99
C THR A 52 6.35 0.14 0.03
N GLY A 53 5.23 0.76 0.40
CA GLY A 53 4.42 1.61 -0.47
C GLY A 53 3.40 0.86 -1.33
N SER A 54 3.32 -0.48 -1.24
CA SER A 54 2.25 -1.25 -1.89
C SER A 54 0.90 -1.00 -1.23
N ILE A 55 -0.16 -1.20 -1.99
CA ILE A 55 -1.54 -1.07 -1.51
C ILE A 55 -2.06 -2.43 -1.04
N SER A 56 -2.76 -2.44 0.09
CA SER A 56 -3.38 -3.63 0.66
C SER A 56 -4.66 -3.33 1.42
N HIS A 57 -5.28 -4.37 1.98
CA HIS A 57 -6.49 -4.30 2.81
C HIS A 57 -7.63 -3.46 2.19
N MET A 58 -7.81 -3.50 0.87
CA MET A 58 -8.81 -2.70 0.15
C MET A 58 -10.22 -3.04 0.65
N SER A 59 -10.79 -2.16 1.46
CA SER A 59 -12.05 -2.33 2.18
C SER A 59 -13.03 -1.25 1.74
N VAL A 60 -13.86 -1.58 0.76
CA VAL A 60 -14.90 -0.70 0.20
C VAL A 60 -16.30 -1.20 0.61
N ARG A 61 -17.35 -0.44 0.25
CA ARG A 61 -18.76 -0.81 0.49
C ARG A 61 -19.11 -1.06 1.96
N ASN A 62 -18.46 -0.32 2.87
CA ASN A 62 -18.66 -0.46 4.31
C ASN A 62 -18.45 -1.91 4.82
N ARG A 63 -17.59 -2.69 4.14
CA ARG A 63 -17.24 -4.05 4.50
C ARG A 63 -15.74 -4.12 4.77
N PRO A 64 -15.32 -4.45 6.00
CA PRO A 64 -13.93 -4.75 6.29
C PRO A 64 -13.48 -5.95 5.44
N ASP A 65 -12.48 -5.73 4.60
CA ASP A 65 -11.82 -6.77 3.81
C ASP A 65 -10.31 -6.68 4.02
N VAL A 66 -9.97 -6.93 5.28
CA VAL A 66 -8.59 -7.00 5.75
C VAL A 66 -7.99 -8.23 5.07
N PHE A 67 -6.90 -8.05 4.31
CA PHE A 67 -6.22 -9.02 3.42
C PHE A 67 -6.63 -8.97 1.94
N ASN A 68 -7.55 -8.08 1.54
CA ASN A 68 -7.79 -7.81 0.12
C ASN A 68 -6.62 -6.99 -0.48
N GLU A 69 -5.77 -7.65 -1.25
CA GLU A 69 -4.61 -7.05 -1.93
C GLU A 69 -4.80 -7.14 -3.45
N PRO A 70 -5.70 -6.33 -4.04
CA PRO A 70 -5.92 -6.37 -5.47
C PRO A 70 -4.65 -5.94 -6.22
N CYS A 71 -4.45 -6.48 -7.42
CA CYS A 71 -3.33 -6.09 -8.28
C CYS A 71 -3.49 -4.64 -8.74
N MET A 72 -2.85 -3.72 -8.02
CA MET A 72 -2.82 -2.30 -8.33
C MET A 72 -1.47 -1.72 -7.97
N PHE A 73 -0.90 -0.91 -8.87
CA PHE A 73 0.45 -0.40 -8.72
C PHE A 73 0.72 0.78 -9.65
N ALA A 74 1.57 1.69 -9.19
CA ALA A 74 2.18 2.70 -10.04
C ALA A 74 3.52 2.19 -10.60
N ALA A 75 3.90 2.65 -11.80
CA ALA A 75 5.19 2.34 -12.40
C ALA A 75 5.79 3.57 -13.07
N ILE A 76 7.12 3.58 -13.16
CA ILE A 76 7.89 4.54 -13.94
C ILE A 76 8.73 3.77 -14.95
N SER A 77 8.82 4.28 -16.18
CA SER A 77 9.74 3.81 -17.21
C SER A 77 10.57 4.97 -17.72
N VAL A 78 11.88 4.93 -17.45
CA VAL A 78 12.85 5.95 -17.88
C VAL A 78 13.46 5.54 -19.21
N LYS A 79 13.33 6.41 -20.21
CA LYS A 79 13.79 6.14 -21.58
C LYS A 79 15.32 6.04 -21.64
N GLY A 80 15.81 5.02 -22.35
CA GLY A 80 17.24 4.83 -22.59
C GLY A 80 18.03 4.20 -21.43
N MET A 81 17.34 3.66 -20.42
CA MET A 81 17.95 2.95 -19.29
C MET A 81 17.55 1.48 -19.31
N GLU A 82 18.54 0.58 -19.30
CA GLU A 82 18.33 -0.88 -19.38
C GLU A 82 17.40 -1.39 -18.27
N ASN A 83 17.66 -0.97 -17.02
CA ASN A 83 16.83 -1.28 -15.85
C ASN A 83 15.90 -0.10 -15.47
N GLY A 84 15.51 0.71 -16.47
CA GLY A 84 14.78 1.97 -16.28
C GLY A 84 13.31 1.83 -15.90
N THR A 85 12.77 0.61 -15.86
CA THR A 85 11.34 0.36 -15.62
C THR A 85 11.13 -0.33 -14.28
N LYS A 86 10.42 0.33 -13.36
CA LYS A 86 10.21 -0.15 -11.99
C LYS A 86 8.80 0.17 -11.51
N VAL A 87 8.24 -0.73 -10.71
CA VAL A 87 7.07 -0.44 -9.87
C VAL A 87 7.51 0.53 -8.77
N LEU A 88 6.67 1.52 -8.46
CA LEU A 88 6.90 2.52 -7.41
C LEU A 88 6.58 1.96 -6.02
N GLU A 89 7.25 0.86 -5.70
CA GLU A 89 7.16 0.14 -4.43
C GLU A 89 8.54 -0.43 -4.09
N GLY A 90 8.77 -0.66 -2.79
CA GLY A 90 9.93 -1.39 -2.28
C GLY A 90 9.88 -2.89 -2.56
N GLN A 91 10.92 -3.57 -2.10
CA GLN A 91 11.05 -5.03 -2.21
C GLN A 91 9.90 -5.74 -1.47
N VAL A 92 9.39 -6.82 -2.07
CA VAL A 92 8.31 -7.61 -1.49
C VAL A 92 8.82 -8.33 -0.22
N PRO A 93 8.15 -8.18 0.94
CA PRO A 93 8.51 -8.87 2.16
C PRO A 93 8.54 -10.40 1.99
N ASP A 94 9.51 -11.07 2.63
CA ASP A 94 9.69 -12.52 2.48
C ASP A 94 8.47 -13.31 2.92
N TRP A 95 7.75 -12.86 3.96
CA TRP A 95 6.54 -13.53 4.44
C TRP A 95 5.38 -13.51 3.43
N LYS A 96 5.39 -12.58 2.45
CA LYS A 96 4.43 -12.56 1.34
C LYS A 96 4.84 -13.51 0.21
N LYS A 97 6.14 -13.61 -0.06
CA LYS A 97 6.70 -14.54 -1.04
C LYS A 97 6.62 -16.00 -0.58
N PHE A 98 6.77 -16.22 0.72
CA PHE A 98 6.87 -17.54 1.33
C PHE A 98 5.86 -17.66 2.48
N GLY A 99 4.84 -18.49 2.30
CA GLY A 99 3.87 -18.83 3.34
C GLY A 99 2.44 -18.37 3.08
N GLN A 100 2.19 -17.63 2.00
CA GLN A 100 0.83 -17.33 1.55
C GLN A 100 0.26 -18.45 0.66
N PRO A 101 -1.07 -18.58 0.57
CA PRO A 101 -1.70 -19.45 -0.42
C PRO A 101 -1.16 -19.15 -1.83
N ASN A 102 -0.90 -20.20 -2.60
CA ASN A 102 -0.37 -20.11 -3.98
C ASN A 102 1.04 -19.53 -4.13
N SER A 103 1.79 -19.28 -3.04
CA SER A 103 3.21 -18.87 -3.14
C SER A 103 4.06 -19.85 -3.98
N ALA A 104 3.85 -21.15 -3.82
CA ALA A 104 4.53 -22.19 -4.60
C ALA A 104 4.08 -22.28 -6.07
N ASN A 105 2.97 -21.62 -6.42
CA ASN A 105 2.42 -21.53 -7.78
C ASN A 105 2.72 -20.18 -8.43
N GLY A 106 3.72 -19.45 -7.93
CA GLY A 106 4.14 -18.15 -8.48
C GLY A 106 3.29 -16.96 -8.04
N SER A 107 2.42 -17.11 -7.03
CA SER A 107 1.56 -16.02 -6.52
C SER A 107 0.73 -15.34 -7.63
N PRO A 108 -0.18 -16.08 -8.28
CA PRO A 108 -0.94 -15.59 -9.42
C PRO A 108 -1.74 -14.33 -9.05
N GLY A 109 -1.80 -13.38 -9.99
CA GLY A 109 -2.49 -12.11 -9.79
C GLY A 109 -1.70 -11.08 -8.96
N THR A 110 -0.49 -11.39 -8.50
CA THR A 110 0.37 -10.43 -7.79
C THR A 110 1.39 -9.78 -8.73
N THR A 111 2.01 -8.69 -8.26
CA THR A 111 3.08 -7.96 -8.97
C THR A 111 4.48 -8.33 -8.46
N TYR A 112 4.61 -9.44 -7.74
CA TYR A 112 5.83 -9.76 -6.99
C TYR A 112 7.05 -10.03 -7.86
N GLY A 113 6.85 -10.40 -9.12
CA GLY A 113 7.93 -10.61 -10.09
C GLY A 113 8.43 -9.33 -10.78
N PHE A 114 7.80 -8.17 -10.56
CA PHE A 114 8.20 -6.93 -11.23
C PHE A 114 9.40 -6.27 -10.58
N PRO A 115 10.28 -5.60 -11.37
CA PRO A 115 11.36 -4.79 -10.82
C PRO A 115 10.84 -3.68 -9.89
N ARG A 116 11.50 -3.50 -8.75
CA ARG A 116 11.10 -2.63 -7.63
C ARG A 116 12.29 -1.85 -7.11
N PHE A 117 12.04 -0.80 -6.35
CA PHE A 117 13.11 0.01 -5.74
C PHE A 117 13.85 -0.79 -4.68
N GLN A 118 15.19 -0.74 -4.71
CA GLN A 118 16.03 -1.42 -3.72
C GLN A 118 15.97 -0.76 -2.33
N ASN A 119 15.88 0.58 -2.30
CA ASN A 119 15.89 1.33 -1.04
C ASN A 119 14.54 2.01 -0.82
N THR A 120 13.89 1.66 0.28
CA THR A 120 12.61 2.26 0.69
C THR A 120 12.67 2.69 2.14
N LYS A 121 12.11 3.87 2.42
CA LYS A 121 11.96 4.42 3.76
C LYS A 121 10.53 4.86 3.96
N PHE A 122 9.89 4.38 5.03
CA PHE A 122 8.51 4.73 5.36
C PHE A 122 8.46 5.60 6.62
N THR A 123 7.65 6.66 6.62
CA THR A 123 7.42 7.51 7.79
C THR A 123 5.92 7.73 7.99
N ALA A 124 5.41 7.26 9.13
CA ALA A 124 4.02 7.48 9.53
C ALA A 124 3.89 8.81 10.29
N ARG A 125 3.06 9.72 9.79
CA ARG A 125 2.70 10.99 10.44
C ARG A 125 1.21 11.23 10.19
N PHE A 126 0.34 10.46 10.86
CA PHE A 126 -1.10 10.54 10.64
C PHE A 126 -1.57 12.01 10.60
N PRO A 127 -2.32 12.43 9.57
CA PRO A 127 -2.98 11.60 8.54
C PRO A 127 -2.16 11.26 7.29
N PHE A 128 -0.85 11.45 7.32
CA PHE A 128 0.06 11.21 6.20
C PHE A 128 0.92 9.95 6.37
N ALA A 129 1.07 9.21 5.29
CA ALA A 129 2.07 8.16 5.10
C ALA A 129 3.06 8.61 4.03
N LEU A 130 4.34 8.67 4.38
CA LEU A 130 5.40 9.12 3.48
C LEU A 130 6.32 7.95 3.15
N THR A 131 6.42 7.62 1.87
CA THR A 131 7.32 6.58 1.36
C THR A 131 8.34 7.22 0.42
N GLU A 132 9.62 7.14 0.79
CA GLU A 132 10.74 7.57 -0.05
C GLU A 132 11.37 6.35 -0.70
N MET A 133 11.66 6.43 -1.99
CA MET A 133 12.18 5.33 -2.80
C MET A 133 13.38 5.78 -3.63
N LYS A 134 14.46 4.99 -3.59
CA LYS A 134 15.72 5.22 -4.31
C LYS A 134 16.26 3.93 -4.91
N ASP A 135 16.88 4.06 -6.07
CA ASP A 135 17.45 2.95 -6.80
C ASP A 135 18.61 3.45 -7.67
N ASP A 136 19.72 2.71 -7.71
CA ASP A 136 20.93 3.13 -8.43
C ASP A 136 20.79 2.96 -9.95
N ASP A 137 19.81 2.18 -10.42
CA ASP A 137 19.55 1.99 -11.85
C ASP A 137 18.95 3.24 -12.52
N ILE A 138 18.34 4.16 -11.75
CA ILE A 138 17.67 5.36 -12.28
C ILE A 138 17.97 6.62 -11.45
N PRO A 139 18.22 7.79 -12.08
CA PRO A 139 18.53 9.04 -11.40
C PRO A 139 17.27 9.79 -10.93
N LEU A 140 16.40 9.09 -10.20
CA LEU A 140 15.15 9.64 -9.65
C LEU A 140 15.06 9.36 -8.15
N ASP A 141 14.91 10.42 -7.36
CA ASP A 141 14.31 10.31 -6.03
C ASP A 141 12.79 10.29 -6.23
N VAL A 142 12.11 9.25 -5.73
CA VAL A 142 10.65 9.13 -5.80
C VAL A 142 10.06 9.22 -4.39
N ASN A 143 9.10 10.11 -4.20
CA ASN A 143 8.32 10.21 -2.98
C ASN A 143 6.86 9.88 -3.26
N MET A 144 6.26 9.06 -2.41
CA MET A 144 4.84 8.77 -2.40
C MET A 144 4.24 9.26 -1.08
N THR A 145 3.19 10.08 -1.17
CA THR A 145 2.44 10.57 0.00
C THR A 145 1.02 10.05 -0.06
N GLY A 146 0.65 9.19 0.89
CA GLY A 146 -0.73 8.80 1.10
C GLY A 146 -1.38 9.64 2.19
N TRP A 147 -2.64 10.02 2.01
CA TRP A 147 -3.36 10.77 3.03
C TRP A 147 -4.87 10.53 3.03
N SER A 148 -5.44 10.72 4.23
CA SER A 148 -6.89 10.73 4.47
C SER A 148 -7.35 12.15 4.76
N PRO A 149 -8.61 12.53 4.48
CA PRO A 149 -9.15 13.88 4.70
C PRO A 149 -9.39 14.19 6.18
N PHE A 150 -8.53 13.72 7.09
CA PHE A 150 -8.72 13.88 8.53
C PHE A 150 -8.36 15.29 8.99
N ILE A 151 -9.37 16.00 9.50
CA ILE A 151 -9.28 17.36 10.00
C ILE A 151 -9.79 17.36 11.45
N PRO A 152 -8.92 17.62 12.45
CA PRO A 152 -9.35 17.67 13.84
C PRO A 152 -10.54 18.62 14.02
N THR A 153 -11.54 18.18 14.77
CA THR A 153 -12.79 18.91 15.07
C THR A 153 -13.76 19.12 13.89
N ASP A 154 -13.45 18.58 12.71
CA ASP A 154 -14.30 18.65 11.52
C ASP A 154 -14.68 17.24 11.06
N ALA A 155 -15.76 16.72 11.64
CA ALA A 155 -16.23 15.37 11.39
C ALA A 155 -16.75 15.20 9.95
N ASP A 156 -17.39 16.21 9.38
CA ASP A 156 -18.01 16.12 8.06
C ASP A 156 -16.95 15.89 6.98
N ASN A 157 -15.87 16.67 7.00
CA ASN A 157 -14.76 16.48 6.06
C ASN A 157 -13.93 15.23 6.38
N SER A 158 -13.77 14.89 7.67
CA SER A 158 -13.03 13.69 8.11
C SER A 158 -13.71 12.37 7.75
N CYS A 159 -15.00 12.39 7.41
CA CYS A 159 -15.79 11.20 7.03
C CYS A 159 -15.96 11.04 5.51
N LEU A 160 -15.37 11.91 4.68
CA LEU A 160 -15.53 11.80 3.22
C LEU A 160 -14.93 10.47 2.70
N PRO A 161 -15.59 9.79 1.72
CA PRO A 161 -15.10 8.57 1.09
C PRO A 161 -13.98 8.88 0.09
N VAL A 162 -12.92 9.50 0.57
CA VAL A 162 -11.76 9.95 -0.20
C VAL A 162 -10.50 9.50 0.51
N GLY A 163 -9.55 9.01 -0.27
CA GLY A 163 -8.18 8.77 0.10
C GLY A 163 -7.33 9.05 -1.12
N ALA A 164 -6.12 9.55 -0.92
CA ALA A 164 -5.27 9.96 -2.04
C ALA A 164 -3.86 9.41 -1.89
N ILE A 165 -3.22 9.24 -3.04
CA ILE A 165 -1.80 8.91 -3.17
C ILE A 165 -1.22 9.91 -4.16
N GLU A 166 -0.17 10.62 -3.75
CA GLU A 166 0.55 11.58 -4.58
C GLU A 166 1.96 11.07 -4.83
N TYR A 167 2.37 11.06 -6.10
CA TYR A 167 3.73 10.72 -6.51
C TYR A 167 4.50 11.97 -6.92
N THR A 168 5.67 12.17 -6.33
CA THR A 168 6.60 13.25 -6.66
C THR A 168 7.92 12.66 -7.15
N PHE A 169 8.39 13.13 -8.30
CA PHE A 169 9.64 12.70 -8.91
C PHE A 169 10.64 13.85 -8.91
N ARG A 170 11.85 13.59 -8.40
CA ARG A 170 12.96 14.53 -8.45
C ARG A 170 14.11 13.92 -9.25
N ASN A 171 14.46 14.58 -10.36
CA ASN A 171 15.67 14.28 -11.12
C ASN A 171 16.92 14.59 -10.29
N THR A 172 17.75 13.59 -10.05
CA THR A 172 19.02 13.71 -9.30
C THR A 172 20.24 13.76 -10.22
N GLY A 173 20.05 13.52 -11.51
CA GLY A 173 21.09 13.58 -12.52
C GLY A 173 21.34 14.98 -13.07
N SER A 174 22.34 15.08 -13.95
CA SER A 174 22.72 16.32 -14.63
C SER A 174 22.00 16.54 -15.98
N GLY A 175 21.33 15.51 -16.50
CA GLY A 175 20.66 15.53 -17.80
C GLY A 175 19.13 15.60 -17.70
N LYS A 176 18.48 15.95 -18.81
CA LYS A 176 17.02 15.85 -18.93
C LYS A 176 16.60 14.39 -18.92
N ILE A 177 15.57 14.07 -18.15
CA ILE A 177 14.93 12.76 -18.12
C ILE A 177 13.66 12.80 -18.98
N GLU A 178 13.49 11.79 -19.83
CA GLU A 178 12.23 11.47 -20.49
C GLU A 178 11.72 10.16 -19.88
N ALA A 179 10.51 10.19 -19.32
CA ALA A 179 9.94 9.04 -18.63
C ALA A 179 8.42 8.98 -18.79
N VAL A 180 7.87 7.78 -18.61
CA VAL A 180 6.42 7.52 -18.56
C VAL A 180 6.07 7.06 -17.16
N PHE A 181 5.17 7.81 -16.51
CA PHE A 181 4.47 7.36 -15.32
C PHE A 181 3.16 6.69 -15.73
N SER A 182 2.84 5.55 -15.12
CA SER A 182 1.54 4.90 -15.30
C SER A 182 1.01 4.38 -13.97
N TYR A 183 -0.31 4.33 -13.87
CA TYR A 183 -1.01 3.66 -12.79
C TYR A 183 -1.83 2.51 -13.37
N ASN A 184 -1.77 1.34 -12.75
CA ASN A 184 -2.35 0.10 -13.26
C ASN A 184 -3.18 -0.53 -12.17
N SER A 185 -4.33 -1.09 -12.52
CA SER A 185 -5.20 -1.80 -11.57
C SER A 185 -6.06 -2.82 -12.29
N VAL A 186 -6.31 -3.95 -11.62
CA VAL A 186 -7.50 -4.77 -11.92
C VAL A 186 -8.76 -4.05 -11.43
N ASN A 187 -9.92 -4.41 -11.97
CA ASN A 187 -11.18 -3.94 -11.42
C ASN A 187 -11.52 -4.71 -10.14
N PHE A 188 -11.10 -4.19 -8.99
CA PHE A 188 -11.39 -4.77 -7.67
C PHE A 188 -12.81 -4.48 -7.18
N MET A 189 -13.59 -3.66 -7.89
CA MET A 189 -15.00 -3.42 -7.56
C MET A 189 -15.89 -4.58 -8.00
N GLY A 190 -15.41 -5.46 -8.89
CA GLY A 190 -16.20 -6.55 -9.47
C GLY A 190 -16.84 -7.47 -8.42
N GLN A 191 -18.01 -7.99 -8.75
CA GLN A 191 -18.77 -8.93 -7.92
C GLN A 191 -19.09 -10.21 -8.68
N ASP A 192 -19.25 -11.32 -7.95
CA ASP A 192 -19.66 -12.58 -8.54
C ASP A 192 -21.06 -12.44 -9.17
N ASN A 193 -21.16 -12.75 -10.46
CA ASN A 193 -22.37 -12.52 -11.28
C ASN A 193 -22.79 -11.05 -11.40
N GLY A 194 -21.87 -10.12 -11.12
CA GLY A 194 -22.03 -8.69 -11.36
C GLY A 194 -21.63 -8.28 -12.78
N ILE A 195 -21.85 -7.01 -13.10
CA ILE A 195 -21.41 -6.37 -14.34
C ILE A 195 -20.50 -5.21 -13.95
N ASN A 196 -19.19 -5.43 -14.12
CA ASN A 196 -18.18 -4.44 -13.80
C ASN A 196 -17.67 -3.71 -15.06
N LYS A 197 -17.22 -2.47 -14.88
CA LYS A 197 -16.73 -1.61 -15.96
C LYS A 197 -15.47 -0.85 -15.55
N ILE A 198 -14.66 -0.54 -16.55
CA ILE A 198 -13.52 0.36 -16.42
C ILE A 198 -13.76 1.50 -17.40
N ASP A 199 -14.14 2.66 -16.88
CA ASP A 199 -14.44 3.83 -17.69
C ASP A 199 -13.21 4.77 -17.74
N PRO A 200 -12.86 5.33 -18.90
CA PRO A 200 -11.75 6.26 -18.99
C PRO A 200 -12.11 7.62 -18.38
N THR A 201 -11.11 8.30 -17.81
CA THR A 201 -11.19 9.72 -17.48
C THR A 201 -9.93 10.43 -17.99
N SER A 202 -9.90 11.77 -17.88
CA SER A 202 -8.69 12.53 -18.20
C SER A 202 -7.54 12.04 -17.30
N ASN A 203 -6.49 11.48 -17.92
CA ASN A 203 -5.30 10.96 -17.25
C ASN A 203 -5.56 9.82 -16.24
N GLY A 204 -6.64 9.05 -16.38
CA GLY A 204 -6.94 7.96 -15.46
C GLY A 204 -8.10 7.08 -15.88
N PHE A 205 -8.62 6.32 -14.92
CA PHE A 205 -9.76 5.44 -15.10
C PHE A 205 -10.63 5.39 -13.82
N VAL A 206 -11.88 5.00 -13.99
CA VAL A 206 -12.85 4.73 -12.92
C VAL A 206 -13.18 3.24 -12.94
N LEU A 207 -13.05 2.59 -11.80
CA LEU A 207 -13.45 1.20 -11.61
C LEU A 207 -14.87 1.18 -11.03
N SER A 208 -15.80 0.50 -11.69
CA SER A 208 -17.20 0.47 -11.27
C SER A 208 -17.81 -0.93 -11.38
N GLU A 209 -18.93 -1.11 -10.69
CA GLU A 209 -19.77 -2.31 -10.66
C GLU A 209 -21.24 -1.85 -10.60
N GLU A 210 -22.11 -2.45 -11.43
CA GLU A 210 -23.54 -2.09 -11.49
C GLU A 210 -24.33 -2.64 -10.29
N GLY A 211 -23.74 -3.61 -9.59
CA GLY A 211 -24.32 -4.33 -8.47
C GLY A 211 -25.09 -5.55 -8.93
N VAL A 212 -25.17 -6.54 -8.05
CA VAL A 212 -25.94 -7.76 -8.25
C VAL A 212 -27.40 -7.50 -7.91
N LYS A 213 -28.31 -8.02 -8.74
CA LYS A 213 -29.75 -7.93 -8.50
C LYS A 213 -30.07 -8.45 -7.09
N ASP A 214 -30.96 -7.74 -6.39
CA ASP A 214 -31.42 -8.05 -5.03
C ASP A 214 -30.32 -8.01 -3.95
N LYS A 215 -29.15 -7.41 -4.24
CA LYS A 215 -28.03 -7.20 -3.30
C LYS A 215 -27.51 -5.75 -3.36
N PRO A 216 -28.23 -4.76 -2.81
CA PRO A 216 -27.87 -3.34 -2.93
C PRO A 216 -26.49 -2.99 -2.36
N GLU A 217 -25.98 -3.77 -1.42
CA GLU A 217 -24.63 -3.63 -0.83
C GLU A 217 -23.49 -3.93 -1.81
N THR A 218 -23.79 -4.49 -2.98
CA THR A 218 -22.79 -4.90 -3.99
C THR A 218 -22.55 -3.86 -5.08
N LYS A 219 -23.31 -2.75 -5.09
CA LYS A 219 -23.02 -1.60 -5.94
C LYS A 219 -21.67 -1.00 -5.56
#